data_AF-A0AAV1I332-F1
#
_entry.id   AF-A0AAV1I332-F1
#
_cell.length_a   1.000
_cell.length_b   1.000
_cell.length_c   1.000
_cell.angle_alpha   90.00
_cell.angle_beta   90.00
_cell.angle_gamma   90.00
#
_symmetry.space_group_name_H-M   'P 1'
#
loop_
_entity.id
_entity.type
_entity.pdbx_description
1 polymer ?
#
loop_
_entity_poly.entity_id
_entity_poly.type
_entity_poly.pdbx_seq_one_letter_code
_entity_poly.pdbx_strand_id
1 'polypeptide(L)'
;MTITFRTCVSHSILSTLHSSPSKHSLRHTHVRAIAANDGSTEASCSGRQSEGVVQGLSFGRRQALIGLAAVTPLLQPPRADAIIITPPPGFRVHQDKLDGYYFFFPENWLPVTTSGNDIFYRNPTNVNENLFVDVSSPSSSTFESVEDLGTPGQAAKKTLNQYLEELMSTRLGVKRNGEVVEADQRVGPDGKEYYDIQVRVRSYASRNQLAAYPTDRNKGQELEWERRYVTVLGAANKRLYQFRLQTTDRTFEQSPEALLTIAHSFRCREVEA
;
A
#
# COMPACT_ATOMS: atom_id res chain seq x y z
N MET A 1 79.59 -6.22 -2.32
CA MET A 1 78.44 -5.54 -1.68
C MET A 1 77.37 -6.60 -1.46
N THR A 2 77.34 -7.14 -0.26
CA THR A 2 76.45 -8.20 0.24
C THR A 2 75.04 -7.66 0.45
N ILE A 3 73.97 -8.38 0.08
CA ILE A 3 72.72 -8.70 0.84
C ILE A 3 71.92 -9.72 -0.02
N THR A 4 71.98 -11.02 0.23
CA THR A 4 71.08 -11.90 1.03
C THR A 4 69.76 -12.29 0.37
N PHE A 5 69.63 -13.60 0.08
CA PHE A 5 68.44 -14.32 -0.39
C PHE A 5 67.34 -14.43 0.69
N ARG A 6 66.07 -14.41 0.28
CA ARG A 6 64.97 -15.06 1.01
C ARG A 6 64.06 -15.82 0.04
N THR A 7 64.17 -17.14 0.12
CA THR A 7 63.20 -18.13 -0.33
C THR A 7 61.94 -18.09 0.53
N CYS A 8 60.76 -18.25 -0.08
CA CYS A 8 59.58 -18.76 0.62
C CYS A 8 58.94 -19.86 -0.23
N VAL A 9 58.69 -20.98 0.41
CA VAL A 9 58.24 -22.27 -0.13
C VAL A 9 56.75 -22.44 0.15
N SER A 10 56.05 -23.02 -0.84
CA SER A 10 54.80 -23.81 -0.84
C SER A 10 53.68 -23.53 0.17
N HIS A 11 52.43 -23.58 -0.29
CA HIS A 11 51.60 -24.81 -0.23
C HIS A 11 50.36 -24.66 -1.11
N SER A 12 50.28 -25.52 -2.13
CA SER A 12 49.06 -25.86 -2.83
C SER A 12 48.24 -26.80 -1.94
N ILE A 13 46.94 -26.55 -1.79
CA ILE A 13 45.98 -27.55 -1.31
C ILE A 13 44.91 -27.68 -2.39
N LEU A 14 44.97 -28.81 -3.09
CA LEU A 14 43.85 -29.39 -3.81
C LEU A 14 42.82 -29.90 -2.79
N SER A 15 41.54 -29.67 -3.05
CA SER A 15 40.47 -30.55 -2.58
C SER A 15 39.40 -30.69 -3.65
N THR A 16 39.46 -31.81 -4.36
CA THR A 16 38.42 -32.40 -5.21
C THR A 16 37.63 -33.42 -4.40
N LEU A 17 36.30 -33.35 -4.38
CA LEU A 17 35.35 -34.45 -4.11
C LEU A 17 33.98 -34.01 -4.72
N HIS A 18 33.56 -34.56 -5.86
CA HIS A 18 32.81 -35.82 -6.08
C HIS A 18 31.27 -35.69 -5.97
N SER A 19 30.61 -35.93 -7.11
CA SER A 19 29.32 -36.65 -7.37
C SER A 19 28.10 -36.41 -6.46
N SER A 20 26.84 -36.35 -6.90
CA SER A 20 26.16 -37.09 -7.97
C SER A 20 24.72 -36.54 -8.14
N PRO A 21 23.98 -36.90 -9.20
CA PRO A 21 22.67 -36.35 -9.54
C PRO A 21 21.51 -37.17 -8.93
N SER A 22 20.34 -36.55 -8.77
CA SER A 22 19.09 -37.27 -8.50
C SER A 22 18.01 -36.86 -9.50
N LYS A 23 17.48 -37.88 -10.19
CA LYS A 23 16.29 -37.84 -11.04
C LYS A 23 15.11 -38.43 -10.25
N HIS A 24 13.97 -37.75 -10.26
CA HIS A 24 12.61 -38.29 -10.17
C HIS A 24 11.76 -37.35 -11.05
N SER A 25 11.20 -37.70 -12.21
CA SER A 25 10.27 -38.79 -12.55
C SER A 25 9.05 -38.84 -11.63
N LEU A 26 7.91 -38.30 -12.07
CA LEU A 26 6.77 -39.08 -12.55
C LEU A 26 5.52 -38.20 -12.86
N ARG A 27 4.98 -38.46 -14.06
CA ARG A 27 3.56 -38.61 -14.43
C ARG A 27 2.64 -37.38 -14.54
N HIS A 28 2.33 -37.12 -15.82
CA HIS A 28 1.04 -36.76 -16.38
C HIS A 28 -0.19 -37.18 -15.55
N THR A 29 -1.12 -36.24 -15.38
CA THR A 29 -2.55 -36.58 -15.37
C THR A 29 -3.28 -35.56 -16.25
N HIS A 30 -3.91 -36.08 -17.31
CA HIS A 30 -4.90 -35.38 -18.13
C HIS A 30 -6.13 -35.09 -17.28
N VAL A 31 -6.63 -33.85 -17.29
CA VAL A 31 -8.04 -33.58 -16.98
C VAL A 31 -8.68 -32.95 -18.20
N ARG A 32 -9.62 -33.72 -18.73
CA ARG A 32 -10.52 -33.46 -19.84
C ARG A 32 -11.69 -32.67 -19.27
N ALA A 33 -11.90 -31.43 -19.70
CA ALA A 33 -13.15 -30.71 -19.43
C ALA A 33 -14.00 -30.74 -20.69
N ILE A 34 -15.23 -31.19 -20.48
CA ILE A 34 -16.25 -31.52 -21.46
C ILE A 34 -16.92 -30.23 -21.96
N ALA A 35 -17.08 -30.12 -23.27
CA ALA A 35 -17.98 -29.19 -23.92
C ALA A 35 -19.41 -29.76 -23.92
N ALA A 36 -20.38 -28.90 -23.61
CA ALA A 36 -21.79 -28.97 -23.99
C ALA A 36 -22.47 -27.73 -23.40
N ASN A 37 -23.46 -27.09 -23.98
CA ASN A 37 -23.99 -26.94 -25.33
C ASN A 37 -25.04 -25.83 -25.20
N ASP A 38 -25.32 -25.16 -26.30
CA ASP A 38 -26.36 -24.17 -26.48
C ASP A 38 -27.76 -24.62 -26.02
N GLY A 39 -28.57 -23.63 -25.63
CA GLY A 39 -29.98 -23.80 -25.30
C GLY A 39 -30.72 -22.47 -25.22
N SER A 40 -30.85 -21.81 -26.36
CA SER A 40 -31.81 -20.73 -26.62
C SER A 40 -33.25 -21.17 -26.34
N THR A 41 -34.06 -20.33 -25.69
CA THR A 41 -35.49 -20.23 -26.03
C THR A 41 -36.11 -18.91 -25.55
N GLU A 42 -36.82 -18.30 -26.48
CA GLU A 42 -37.58 -17.06 -26.43
C GLU A 42 -38.90 -17.22 -25.65
N ALA A 43 -39.41 -16.12 -25.07
CA ALA A 43 -40.85 -15.82 -24.94
C ALA A 43 -40.97 -14.35 -24.47
N SER A 44 -41.34 -13.40 -25.32
CA SER A 44 -42.69 -13.08 -25.83
C SER A 44 -43.44 -12.08 -24.95
N CYS A 45 -43.73 -10.93 -25.57
CA CYS A 45 -44.52 -9.81 -25.06
C CYS A 45 -46.02 -10.01 -25.34
N SER A 46 -46.88 -9.53 -24.43
CA SER A 46 -48.31 -9.15 -24.57
C SER A 46 -48.99 -9.44 -23.23
N GLY A 47 -49.90 -8.67 -22.64
CA GLY A 47 -50.72 -7.52 -23.02
C GLY A 47 -51.57 -7.19 -21.78
N ARG A 48 -51.80 -5.90 -21.48
CA ARG A 48 -53.07 -5.18 -21.71
C ARG A 48 -54.12 -5.29 -20.59
N GLN A 49 -54.31 -4.12 -19.94
CA GLN A 49 -55.53 -3.49 -19.42
C GLN A 49 -56.53 -4.27 -18.52
N SER A 50 -56.85 -3.66 -17.38
CA SER A 50 -58.25 -3.41 -17.00
C SER A 50 -58.36 -2.20 -16.06
N GLU A 51 -59.29 -1.31 -16.42
CA GLU A 51 -59.72 -0.11 -15.72
C GLU A 51 -60.66 -0.41 -14.53
N GLY A 52 -60.92 0.64 -13.73
CA GLY A 52 -62.10 0.77 -12.86
C GLY A 52 -61.71 1.10 -11.42
N VAL A 53 -62.31 2.04 -10.69
CA VAL A 53 -63.48 2.89 -10.87
C VAL A 53 -63.29 4.09 -9.94
N VAL A 54 -63.66 5.27 -10.41
CA VAL A 54 -63.77 6.51 -9.62
C VAL A 54 -65.11 6.51 -8.88
N GLN A 55 -65.11 6.72 -7.57
CA GLN A 55 -66.27 7.23 -6.84
C GLN A 55 -65.84 8.30 -5.85
N GLY A 56 -66.21 9.53 -6.17
CA GLY A 56 -66.24 10.63 -5.21
C GLY A 56 -67.57 10.64 -4.46
N LEU A 57 -67.54 11.03 -3.20
CA LEU A 57 -68.70 11.57 -2.49
C LEU A 57 -68.25 12.76 -1.64
N SER A 58 -68.96 13.86 -1.85
CA SER A 58 -68.82 15.14 -1.17
C SER A 58 -69.81 15.27 -0.01
N PHE A 59 -69.49 16.27 0.84
CA PHE A 59 -70.30 17.01 1.82
C PHE A 59 -70.10 16.72 3.32
N GLY A 60 -69.68 17.78 4.03
CA GLY A 60 -70.50 18.30 5.13
C GLY A 60 -69.96 18.21 6.57
N ARG A 61 -69.24 19.27 6.98
CA ARG A 61 -69.19 19.93 8.31
C ARG A 61 -69.60 19.15 9.59
N ARG A 62 -68.65 19.23 10.55
CA ARG A 62 -68.74 19.00 12.01
C ARG A 62 -68.72 17.53 12.41
N GLN A 63 -67.56 17.09 12.93
CA GLN A 63 -67.43 16.37 14.20
C GLN A 63 -65.98 16.55 14.69
N ALA A 64 -65.83 17.10 15.89
CA ALA A 64 -64.56 17.23 16.57
C ALA A 64 -64.26 15.89 17.26
N LEU A 65 -63.29 15.15 16.73
CA LEU A 65 -62.69 14.01 17.40
C LEU A 65 -61.33 14.44 17.93
N ILE A 66 -61.24 14.57 19.25
CA ILE A 66 -59.99 14.71 19.99
C ILE A 66 -59.25 13.38 19.84
N GLY A 67 -58.35 13.30 18.87
CA GLY A 67 -57.42 12.20 18.72
C GLY A 67 -56.28 12.38 19.72
N LEU A 68 -56.20 11.49 20.71
CA LEU A 68 -55.00 11.30 21.51
C LEU A 68 -53.86 10.85 20.57
N ALA A 69 -52.97 11.78 20.23
CA ALA A 69 -51.72 11.46 19.57
C ALA A 69 -50.83 10.69 20.56
N ALA A 70 -50.81 9.36 20.44
CA ALA A 70 -49.81 8.53 21.10
C ALA A 70 -48.45 8.85 20.47
N VAL A 71 -47.68 9.71 21.15
CA VAL A 71 -46.28 9.97 20.83
C VAL A 71 -45.51 8.70 21.19
N THR A 72 -45.32 7.83 20.20
CA THR A 72 -44.32 6.77 20.30
C THR A 72 -42.94 7.44 20.25
N PRO A 73 -42.10 7.30 21.29
CA PRO A 73 -40.72 7.74 21.17
C PRO A 73 -40.08 6.83 20.12
N LEU A 74 -39.74 7.41 18.97
CA LEU A 74 -38.82 6.79 18.01
C LEU A 74 -37.53 6.51 18.77
N LEU A 75 -37.35 5.25 19.16
CA LEU A 75 -36.09 4.73 19.65
C LEU A 75 -35.13 4.79 18.44
N GLN A 76 -34.41 5.90 18.32
CA GLN A 76 -33.32 6.00 17.36
C GLN A 76 -32.35 4.85 17.68
N PRO A 77 -32.00 4.00 16.69
CA PRO A 77 -30.95 3.03 16.91
C PRO A 77 -29.68 3.79 17.32
N PRO A 78 -28.85 3.23 18.22
CA PRO A 78 -27.61 3.87 18.61
C PRO A 78 -26.82 4.18 17.34
N ARG A 79 -26.60 5.47 17.11
CA ARG A 79 -25.74 5.97 16.05
C ARG A 79 -24.40 5.29 16.24
N ALA A 80 -23.98 4.48 15.27
CA ALA A 80 -22.73 3.72 15.31
C ALA A 80 -21.63 4.56 15.95
N ASP A 81 -21.07 4.04 17.05
CA ASP A 81 -20.16 4.75 17.93
C ASP A 81 -19.09 5.47 17.11
N ALA A 82 -19.03 6.80 17.24
CA ALA A 82 -17.90 7.54 16.74
C ALA A 82 -16.69 7.10 17.57
N ILE A 83 -15.86 6.20 17.03
CA ILE A 83 -14.59 5.81 17.63
C ILE A 83 -13.79 7.10 17.85
N ILE A 84 -13.66 7.52 19.11
CA ILE A 84 -12.84 8.67 19.47
C ILE A 84 -11.39 8.19 19.41
N ILE A 85 -10.73 8.50 18.31
CA ILE A 85 -9.30 8.19 18.13
C ILE A 85 -8.50 9.27 18.85
N THR A 86 -7.91 8.95 20.00
CA THR A 86 -7.04 9.87 20.74
C THR A 86 -5.59 9.72 20.26
N PRO A 87 -5.01 10.74 19.59
CA PRO A 87 -3.61 10.66 19.17
C PRO A 87 -2.66 10.81 20.37
N PRO A 88 -1.45 10.22 20.30
CA PRO A 88 -0.39 10.51 21.26
C PRO A 88 -0.01 12.00 21.27
N PRO A 89 0.60 12.51 22.36
CA PRO A 89 1.06 13.89 22.43
C PRO A 89 1.98 14.28 21.26
N GLY A 90 1.75 15.45 20.67
CA GLY A 90 2.52 15.94 19.51
C GLY A 90 2.05 15.41 18.15
N PHE A 91 1.02 14.56 18.11
CA PHE A 91 0.41 14.07 16.88
C PHE A 91 -1.00 14.62 16.68
N ARG A 92 -1.38 14.75 15.42
CA ARG A 92 -2.74 15.05 14.96
C ARG A 92 -3.26 13.89 14.14
N VAL A 93 -4.59 13.74 14.09
CA VAL A 93 -5.24 12.72 13.28
C VAL A 93 -5.60 13.32 11.92
N HIS A 94 -5.13 12.67 10.86
CA HIS A 94 -5.66 12.85 9.52
C HIS A 94 -6.77 11.82 9.32
N GLN A 95 -7.94 12.23 8.85
CA GLN A 95 -9.05 11.34 8.58
C GLN A 95 -9.70 11.72 7.25
N ASP A 96 -9.59 10.83 6.26
CA ASP A 96 -10.35 10.93 5.03
C ASP A 96 -11.63 10.09 5.14
N LYS A 97 -12.78 10.76 5.01
CA LYS A 97 -14.09 10.13 5.09
C LYS A 97 -14.60 9.61 3.75
N LEU A 98 -14.10 10.14 2.64
CA LEU A 98 -14.51 9.77 1.28
C LEU A 98 -13.82 8.47 0.87
N ASP A 99 -12.50 8.42 1.04
CA ASP A 99 -11.72 7.23 0.70
C ASP A 99 -11.54 6.28 1.88
N GLY A 100 -11.86 6.71 3.10
CA GLY A 100 -12.02 5.80 4.24
C GLY A 100 -10.71 5.34 4.84
N TYR A 101 -9.84 6.26 5.22
CA TYR A 101 -8.64 5.91 5.98
C TYR A 101 -8.30 7.00 6.99
N TYR A 102 -7.45 6.65 7.95
CA TYR A 102 -6.91 7.62 8.88
C TYR A 102 -5.50 7.23 9.34
N PHE A 103 -4.75 8.22 9.81
CA PHE A 103 -3.43 8.03 10.41
C PHE A 103 -3.05 9.21 11.30
N PHE A 104 -1.99 9.04 12.09
CA PHE A 104 -1.38 10.10 12.88
C PHE A 104 -0.22 10.73 12.13
N PHE A 105 -0.11 12.04 12.24
CA PHE A 105 1.02 12.79 11.71
C PHE A 105 1.50 13.82 12.75
N PRO A 106 2.79 14.19 12.74
CA PRO A 106 3.31 15.20 13.65
C PRO A 106 2.62 16.54 13.43
N GLU A 107 2.30 17.24 14.53
CA GLU A 107 1.59 18.51 14.48
C GLU A 107 2.28 19.58 13.63
N ASN A 108 3.60 19.55 13.54
CA ASN A 108 4.40 20.50 12.77
C ASN A 108 4.47 20.19 11.26
N TRP A 109 3.91 19.07 10.79
CA TRP A 109 3.93 18.71 9.37
C TRP A 109 2.79 19.40 8.62
N LEU A 110 3.09 19.83 7.39
CA LEU A 110 2.17 20.64 6.59
C LEU A 110 1.66 19.83 5.40
N PRO A 111 0.34 19.86 5.12
CA PRO A 111 -0.21 19.25 3.91
C PRO A 111 0.18 20.05 2.67
N VAL A 112 0.37 19.38 1.54
CA VAL A 112 0.66 19.96 0.23
C VAL A 112 -0.39 19.48 -0.76
N THR A 113 -1.17 20.41 -1.30
CA THR A 113 -2.32 20.10 -2.17
C THR A 113 -1.96 19.87 -3.64
N THR A 114 -0.74 20.21 -4.06
CA THR A 114 -0.32 20.18 -5.48
C THR A 114 0.38 18.88 -5.89
N SER A 115 0.42 17.87 -5.04
CA SER A 115 1.24 16.67 -5.27
C SER A 115 0.65 15.65 -6.24
N GLY A 116 -0.66 15.71 -6.50
CA GLY A 116 -1.38 14.72 -7.31
C GLY A 116 -1.68 13.39 -6.60
N ASN A 117 -1.13 13.18 -5.40
CA ASN A 117 -1.57 12.11 -4.49
C ASN A 117 -2.84 12.54 -3.76
N ASP A 118 -3.53 11.58 -3.15
CA ASP A 118 -4.72 11.86 -2.35
C ASP A 118 -4.37 12.79 -1.16
N ILE A 119 -3.36 12.42 -0.37
CA ILE A 119 -2.77 13.30 0.63
C ILE A 119 -1.25 13.26 0.60
N PHE A 120 -0.62 14.42 0.81
CA PHE A 120 0.83 14.55 0.94
C PHE A 120 1.17 15.52 2.08
N TYR A 121 1.96 15.07 3.04
CA TYR A 121 2.52 15.85 4.13
C TYR A 121 4.03 15.99 3.98
N ARG A 122 4.55 17.17 4.34
CA ARG A 122 6.00 17.43 4.41
C ARG A 122 6.40 17.94 5.77
N ASN A 123 7.58 17.54 6.22
CA ASN A 123 8.22 18.15 7.37
C ASN A 123 8.88 19.48 6.95
N PRO A 124 8.49 20.65 7.50
CA PRO A 124 9.09 21.93 7.16
C PRO A 124 10.55 22.07 7.64
N THR A 125 10.96 21.30 8.65
CA THR A 125 12.31 21.32 9.20
C THR A 125 13.24 20.34 8.48
N ASN A 126 12.71 19.22 7.96
CA ASN A 126 13.49 18.22 7.23
C ASN A 126 12.85 17.88 5.87
N VAL A 127 13.44 18.38 4.79
CA VAL A 127 12.92 18.19 3.41
C VAL A 127 12.92 16.72 2.97
N ASN A 128 13.77 15.88 3.57
CA ASN A 128 13.82 14.45 3.22
C ASN A 128 12.70 13.65 3.88
N GLU A 129 12.00 14.22 4.85
CA GLU A 129 10.85 13.63 5.52
C GLU A 129 9.55 14.09 4.89
N ASN A 130 8.84 13.12 4.34
CA ASN A 130 7.52 13.32 3.79
C ASN A 130 6.69 12.04 3.92
N LEU A 131 5.39 12.22 3.78
CA LEU A 131 4.41 11.16 3.87
C LEU A 131 3.36 11.38 2.81
N PHE A 132 2.93 10.32 2.14
CA PHE A 132 1.74 10.36 1.31
C PHE A 132 0.97 9.05 1.36
N VAL A 133 -0.29 9.11 0.97
CA VAL A 133 -1.14 7.94 0.77
C VAL A 133 -1.55 7.91 -0.69
N ASP A 134 -1.42 6.74 -1.29
CA ASP A 134 -1.91 6.42 -2.63
C ASP A 134 -3.02 5.36 -2.51
N VAL A 135 -4.08 5.54 -3.28
CA VAL A 135 -5.27 4.68 -3.24
C VAL A 135 -5.57 4.23 -4.66
N SER A 136 -5.62 2.91 -4.87
CA SER A 136 -5.93 2.37 -6.19
C SER A 136 -7.33 2.76 -6.63
N SER A 137 -7.51 3.08 -7.92
CA SER A 137 -8.82 3.45 -8.46
C SER A 137 -9.88 2.36 -8.21
N PRO A 138 -11.10 2.73 -7.76
CA PRO A 138 -12.19 1.78 -7.56
C PRO A 138 -12.59 1.00 -8.82
N SER A 139 -12.33 1.54 -10.02
CA SER A 139 -12.68 0.87 -11.28
C SER A 139 -11.67 -0.18 -11.75
N SER A 140 -10.44 -0.13 -11.25
CA SER A 140 -9.34 -0.99 -11.70
C SER A 140 -8.81 -1.94 -10.64
N SER A 141 -9.33 -1.87 -9.42
CA SER A 141 -8.90 -2.67 -8.28
C SER A 141 -9.99 -3.64 -7.83
N THR A 142 -9.56 -4.80 -7.33
CA THR A 142 -10.45 -5.84 -6.80
C THR A 142 -9.75 -6.53 -5.62
N PHE A 143 -9.15 -5.72 -4.75
CA PHE A 143 -8.42 -6.21 -3.58
C PHE A 143 -9.38 -6.39 -2.41
N GLU A 144 -9.68 -7.63 -2.04
CA GLU A 144 -10.50 -7.93 -0.87
C GLU A 144 -9.65 -7.90 0.40
N SER A 145 -8.43 -8.43 0.31
CA SER A 145 -7.45 -8.47 1.39
C SER A 145 -6.06 -8.05 0.90
N VAL A 146 -5.19 -7.68 1.83
CA VAL A 146 -3.76 -7.44 1.53
C VAL A 146 -3.07 -8.72 1.08
N GLU A 147 -3.58 -9.88 1.48
CA GLU A 147 -3.09 -11.20 1.09
C GLU A 147 -3.14 -11.45 -0.42
N ASP A 148 -4.03 -10.74 -1.16
CA ASP A 148 -4.12 -10.80 -2.62
C ASP A 148 -2.81 -10.34 -3.30
N LEU A 149 -1.97 -9.58 -2.59
CA LEU A 149 -0.63 -9.20 -3.07
C LEU A 149 0.39 -10.34 -3.02
N GLY A 150 0.06 -11.43 -2.32
CA GLY A 150 0.92 -12.56 -1.99
C GLY A 150 1.49 -12.43 -0.58
N THR A 151 2.60 -13.13 -0.32
CA THR A 151 3.31 -13.04 0.97
C THR A 151 3.91 -11.64 1.21
N PRO A 152 4.14 -11.20 2.46
CA PRO A 152 4.77 -9.91 2.76
C PRO A 152 6.09 -9.69 2.01
N GLY A 153 6.93 -10.74 1.91
CA GLY A 153 8.18 -10.68 1.16
C GLY A 153 8.01 -10.54 -0.36
N GLN A 154 6.95 -11.09 -0.94
CA GLN A 154 6.62 -10.88 -2.37
C GLN A 154 6.08 -9.47 -2.61
N ALA A 155 5.20 -8.98 -1.73
CA ALA A 155 4.72 -7.61 -1.76
C ALA A 155 5.88 -6.62 -1.62
N ALA A 156 6.79 -6.83 -0.67
CA ALA A 156 7.98 -5.99 -0.48
C ALA A 156 8.89 -5.93 -1.71
N LYS A 157 9.07 -7.05 -2.43
CA LYS A 157 9.82 -7.06 -3.70
C LYS A 157 9.11 -6.26 -4.78
N LYS A 158 7.78 -6.36 -4.90
CA LYS A 158 6.99 -5.54 -5.84
C LYS A 158 7.12 -4.06 -5.50
N THR A 159 6.99 -3.69 -4.23
CA THR A 159 7.14 -2.32 -3.74
C THR A 159 8.56 -1.78 -3.98
N LEU A 160 9.60 -2.57 -3.72
CA LEU A 160 10.98 -2.19 -4.03
C LEU A 160 11.17 -1.96 -5.54
N ASN A 161 10.67 -2.85 -6.38
CA ASN A 161 10.77 -2.71 -7.84
C ASN A 161 10.04 -1.45 -8.32
N GLN A 162 8.85 -1.19 -7.80
CA GLN A 162 8.10 0.05 -8.05
C GLN A 162 8.94 1.27 -7.68
N TYR A 163 9.59 1.29 -6.51
CA TYR A 163 10.40 2.45 -6.09
C TYR A 163 11.62 2.64 -6.98
N LEU A 164 12.27 1.55 -7.38
CA LEU A 164 13.39 1.63 -8.31
C LEU A 164 12.95 2.14 -9.69
N GLU A 165 11.76 1.77 -10.15
CA GLU A 165 11.16 2.24 -11.41
C GLU A 165 10.79 3.73 -11.35
N GLU A 166 10.05 4.15 -10.32
CA GLU A 166 9.69 5.56 -10.08
C GLU A 166 10.93 6.44 -9.92
N LEU A 167 11.93 5.90 -9.23
CA LEU A 167 13.24 6.52 -9.07
C LEU A 167 14.17 6.07 -10.19
N MET A 168 13.73 5.84 -11.42
CA MET A 168 14.69 5.72 -12.52
C MET A 168 15.24 7.11 -12.89
N SER A 169 16.55 7.21 -13.09
CA SER A 169 17.17 8.44 -13.59
C SER A 169 17.54 8.27 -15.05
N THR A 170 17.24 9.29 -15.86
CA THR A 170 17.78 9.41 -17.21
C THR A 170 19.19 10.00 -17.21
N ARG A 171 19.68 10.49 -16.06
CA ARG A 171 21.01 11.08 -15.94
C ARG A 171 22.08 10.00 -16.02
N LEU A 172 23.00 10.18 -16.96
CA LEU A 172 24.11 9.28 -17.19
C LEU A 172 25.03 9.22 -15.97
N GLY A 173 25.41 8.00 -15.56
CA GLY A 173 26.26 7.78 -14.39
C GLY A 173 25.51 7.81 -13.05
N VAL A 174 24.18 7.94 -13.05
CA VAL A 174 23.35 7.67 -11.87
C VAL A 174 22.99 6.20 -11.82
N LYS A 175 23.24 5.58 -10.67
CA LYS A 175 22.82 4.22 -10.37
C LYS A 175 22.06 4.22 -9.06
N ARG A 176 20.88 3.63 -9.06
CA ARG A 176 20.10 3.42 -7.85
C ARG A 176 20.05 1.94 -7.55
N ASN A 177 20.28 1.60 -6.30
CA ASN A 177 20.05 0.25 -5.80
C ASN A 177 19.12 0.35 -4.60
N GLY A 178 18.43 -0.74 -4.32
CA GLY A 178 17.58 -0.81 -3.15
C GLY A 178 17.50 -2.24 -2.64
N GLU A 179 17.11 -2.34 -1.38
CA GLU A 179 16.97 -3.59 -0.67
C GLU A 179 15.76 -3.52 0.26
N VAL A 180 15.12 -4.67 0.47
CA VAL A 180 14.08 -4.82 1.49
C VAL A 180 14.81 -5.03 2.81
N VAL A 181 14.57 -4.13 3.76
CA VAL A 181 15.12 -4.20 5.12
C VAL A 181 14.20 -5.05 6.01
N GLU A 182 12.90 -4.83 5.91
CA GLU A 182 11.88 -5.47 6.73
C GLU A 182 10.63 -5.71 5.88
N ALA A 183 9.94 -6.81 6.14
CA ALA A 183 8.71 -7.19 5.46
C ALA A 183 7.88 -8.09 6.39
N ASP A 184 7.00 -7.47 7.15
CA ASP A 184 6.21 -8.11 8.18
C ASP A 184 4.71 -7.96 7.93
N GLN A 185 3.94 -8.79 8.62
CA GLN A 185 2.48 -8.79 8.61
C GLN A 185 1.99 -8.44 10.01
N ARG A 186 1.01 -7.53 10.09
CA ARG A 186 0.42 -7.04 11.32
C ARG A 186 -1.10 -7.11 11.23
N VAL A 187 -1.75 -7.54 12.31
CA VAL A 187 -3.18 -7.30 12.52
C VAL A 187 -3.34 -5.99 13.31
N GLY A 188 -4.07 -5.03 12.75
CA GLY A 188 -4.38 -3.77 13.43
C GLY A 188 -5.42 -3.95 14.54
N PRO A 189 -5.60 -2.96 15.44
CA PRO A 189 -6.65 -2.97 16.46
C PRO A 189 -8.08 -3.04 15.91
N ASP A 190 -8.24 -2.72 14.63
CA ASP A 190 -9.45 -2.85 13.82
C ASP A 190 -9.70 -4.30 13.32
N GLY A 191 -8.79 -5.23 13.61
CA GLY A 191 -8.88 -6.63 13.19
C GLY A 191 -8.51 -6.88 11.73
N LYS A 192 -8.09 -5.84 11.00
CA LYS A 192 -7.65 -5.95 9.60
C LYS A 192 -6.16 -6.23 9.50
N GLU A 193 -5.77 -6.93 8.45
CA GLU A 193 -4.37 -7.23 8.17
C GLU A 193 -3.71 -6.13 7.35
N TYR A 194 -2.45 -5.86 7.67
CA TYR A 194 -1.60 -4.88 7.03
C TYR A 194 -0.23 -5.49 6.78
N TYR A 195 0.41 -5.12 5.67
CA TYR A 195 1.82 -5.43 5.43
C TYR A 195 2.68 -4.21 5.72
N ASP A 196 3.65 -4.40 6.60
CA ASP A 196 4.66 -3.41 6.95
C ASP A 196 5.93 -3.72 6.20
N ILE A 197 6.33 -2.78 5.34
CA ILE A 197 7.45 -2.96 4.43
C ILE A 197 8.41 -1.81 4.66
N GLN A 198 9.67 -2.13 4.95
CA GLN A 198 10.75 -1.15 4.97
C GLN A 198 11.69 -1.42 3.81
N VAL A 199 11.85 -0.42 2.96
CA VAL A 199 12.77 -0.47 1.83
C VAL A 199 13.82 0.62 1.99
N ARG A 200 15.07 0.26 1.73
CA ARG A 200 16.18 1.20 1.70
C ARG A 200 16.63 1.37 0.26
N VAL A 201 16.77 2.61 -0.19
CA VAL A 201 17.23 2.95 -1.54
C VAL A 201 18.43 3.88 -1.43
N ARG A 202 19.50 3.56 -2.16
CA ARG A 202 20.69 4.40 -2.27
C ARG A 202 20.85 4.86 -3.72
N SER A 203 21.14 6.14 -3.89
CA SER A 203 21.47 6.73 -5.18
C SER A 203 22.94 7.06 -5.21
N TYR A 204 23.62 6.53 -6.21
CA TYR A 204 25.00 6.83 -6.51
C TYR A 204 25.07 7.66 -7.78
N ALA A 205 25.94 8.65 -7.78
CA ALA A 205 26.13 9.54 -8.90
C ALA A 205 27.62 9.76 -9.14
N SER A 206 28.02 9.73 -10.41
CA SER A 206 29.33 10.24 -10.80
C SER A 206 29.29 11.76 -10.96
N ARG A 207 30.28 12.45 -10.39
CA ARG A 207 30.51 13.88 -10.62
C ARG A 207 31.35 14.14 -11.88
N ASN A 208 31.95 13.09 -12.45
CA ASN A 208 32.81 13.20 -13.62
C ASN A 208 31.98 13.31 -14.91
N GLN A 209 31.82 14.54 -15.40
CA GLN A 209 31.07 14.85 -16.62
C GLN A 209 31.74 14.35 -17.92
N LEU A 210 33.04 14.02 -17.87
CA LEU A 210 33.82 13.58 -19.03
C LEU A 210 33.92 12.05 -19.13
N ALA A 211 33.28 11.31 -18.22
CA ALA A 211 33.29 9.86 -18.24
C ALA A 211 32.46 9.31 -19.42
N ALA A 212 33.14 9.09 -20.55
CA ALA A 212 32.53 8.53 -21.76
C ALA A 212 32.29 7.02 -21.67
N TYR A 213 33.19 6.28 -21.00
CA TYR A 213 33.07 4.83 -20.87
C TYR A 213 32.31 4.41 -19.60
N PRO A 214 31.51 3.32 -19.64
CA PRO A 214 30.82 2.81 -18.46
C PRO A 214 31.74 2.50 -17.27
N THR A 215 32.96 2.02 -17.54
CA THR A 215 33.98 1.75 -16.52
C THR A 215 34.38 3.00 -15.75
N ASP A 216 34.55 4.13 -16.44
CA ASP A 216 34.98 5.39 -15.82
C ASP A 216 33.83 6.04 -15.05
N ARG A 217 32.59 5.85 -15.51
CA ARG A 217 31.38 6.26 -14.78
C ARG A 217 31.25 5.49 -13.48
N ASN A 218 31.47 4.18 -13.51
CA ASN A 218 31.35 3.31 -12.35
C ASN A 218 32.44 3.56 -11.30
N LYS A 219 33.67 3.87 -11.70
CA LYS A 219 34.79 4.16 -10.78
C LYS A 219 34.59 5.43 -9.96
N GLY A 220 33.93 6.43 -10.54
CA GLY A 220 33.70 7.73 -9.90
C GLY A 220 32.34 7.87 -9.20
N GLN A 221 31.63 6.76 -8.93
CA GLN A 221 30.33 6.81 -8.28
C GLN A 221 30.47 7.12 -6.79
N GLU A 222 29.83 8.20 -6.36
CA GLU A 222 29.73 8.60 -4.96
C GLU A 222 28.28 8.47 -4.49
N LEU A 223 28.10 8.19 -3.19
CA LEU A 223 26.77 8.15 -2.58
C LEU A 223 26.19 9.58 -2.55
N GLU A 224 25.10 9.80 -3.26
CA GLU A 224 24.41 11.09 -3.31
C GLU A 224 23.39 11.20 -2.18
N TRP A 225 22.59 10.15 -1.99
CA TRP A 225 21.65 10.04 -0.89
C TRP A 225 21.30 8.59 -0.60
N GLU A 226 20.87 8.36 0.63
CA GLU A 226 20.35 7.08 1.13
C GLU A 226 19.06 7.37 1.91
N ARG A 227 17.98 6.73 1.45
CA ARG A 227 16.63 6.95 1.97
C ARG A 227 16.02 5.65 2.43
N ARG A 228 15.23 5.75 3.49
CA ARG A 228 14.36 4.68 3.96
C ARG A 228 12.91 5.05 3.67
N TYR A 229 12.21 4.09 3.09
CA TYR A 229 10.79 4.12 2.83
C TYR A 229 10.12 3.15 3.79
N VAL A 230 9.20 3.66 4.61
CA VAL A 230 8.35 2.87 5.49
C VAL A 230 6.96 2.87 4.86
N THR A 231 6.51 1.69 4.47
CA THR A 231 5.32 1.51 3.65
C THR A 231 4.37 0.58 4.37
N VAL A 232 3.11 1.01 4.47
CA VAL A 232 2.03 0.18 5.01
C VAL A 232 1.02 -0.04 3.91
N LEU A 233 0.79 -1.32 3.59
CA LEU A 233 -0.23 -1.74 2.63
C LEU A 233 -1.46 -2.23 3.38
N GLY A 234 -2.63 -1.72 2.98
CA GLY A 234 -3.93 -2.08 3.53
C GLY A 234 -4.95 -2.26 2.41
N ALA A 235 -5.95 -3.12 2.61
CA ALA A 235 -7.03 -3.32 1.66
C ALA A 235 -8.38 -3.05 2.32
N ALA A 236 -9.22 -2.27 1.64
CA ALA A 236 -10.61 -2.01 2.03
C ALA A 236 -11.39 -1.54 0.80
N ASN A 237 -12.72 -1.63 0.81
CA ASN A 237 -13.55 -1.11 -0.28
C ASN A 237 -13.18 -1.62 -1.69
N LYS A 238 -12.61 -2.85 -1.77
CA LYS A 238 -12.05 -3.44 -3.00
C LYS A 238 -10.82 -2.72 -3.57
N ARG A 239 -10.21 -1.83 -2.81
CA ARG A 239 -9.06 -0.98 -3.17
C ARG A 239 -7.84 -1.31 -2.32
N LEU A 240 -6.67 -1.15 -2.91
CA LEU A 240 -5.40 -1.15 -2.23
C LEU A 240 -5.05 0.28 -1.79
N TYR A 241 -4.69 0.42 -0.52
CA TYR A 241 -4.16 1.62 0.07
C TYR A 241 -2.68 1.42 0.33
N GLN A 242 -1.88 2.40 -0.09
CA GLN A 242 -0.45 2.44 0.13
C GLN A 242 -0.10 3.72 0.87
N PHE A 243 0.15 3.58 2.16
CA PHE A 243 0.79 4.62 2.95
C PHE A 243 2.30 4.54 2.73
N ARG A 244 2.95 5.66 2.42
CA ARG A 244 4.40 5.72 2.22
C ARG A 244 5.00 6.90 2.96
N LEU A 245 5.80 6.61 3.99
CA LEU A 245 6.65 7.57 4.67
C LEU A 245 8.08 7.46 4.13
N GLN A 246 8.65 8.58 3.70
CA GLN A 246 10.03 8.68 3.28
C GLN A 246 10.84 9.42 4.35
N THR A 247 12.06 8.96 4.63
CA THR A 247 13.06 9.69 5.41
C THR A 247 14.49 9.34 4.95
N THR A 248 15.50 9.98 5.52
CA THR A 248 16.89 9.50 5.37
C THR A 248 17.14 8.31 6.29
N ASP A 249 17.99 7.39 5.87
CA ASP A 249 18.28 6.20 6.69
C ASP A 249 18.91 6.57 8.04
N ARG A 250 19.80 7.57 8.06
CA ARG A 250 20.38 8.11 9.29
C ARG A 250 19.33 8.66 10.25
N THR A 251 18.36 9.43 9.73
CA THR A 251 17.30 10.00 10.58
C THR A 251 16.38 8.90 11.12
N PHE A 252 16.10 7.87 10.31
CA PHE A 252 15.35 6.72 10.78
C PHE A 252 16.04 6.01 11.94
N GLU A 253 17.36 5.78 11.85
CA GLU A 253 18.13 5.14 12.91
C GLU A 253 18.19 5.98 14.20
N GLN A 254 18.12 7.31 14.09
CA GLN A 254 18.12 8.22 15.25
C GLN A 254 16.78 8.23 15.99
N SER A 255 15.66 8.13 15.26
CA SER A 255 14.32 8.22 15.85
C SER A 255 13.32 7.27 15.16
N PRO A 256 13.52 5.94 15.28
CA PRO A 256 12.66 4.97 14.61
C PRO A 256 11.26 4.96 15.22
N GLU A 257 11.15 5.11 16.54
CA GLU A 257 9.89 5.02 17.28
C GLU A 257 8.85 6.04 16.79
N ALA A 258 9.23 7.30 16.61
CA ALA A 258 8.33 8.34 16.16
C ALA A 258 7.82 8.07 14.74
N LEU A 259 8.70 7.63 13.83
CA LEU A 259 8.35 7.35 12.43
C LEU A 259 7.50 6.08 12.30
N LEU A 260 7.83 5.05 13.06
CA LEU A 260 7.04 3.82 13.13
C LEU A 260 5.70 4.06 13.80
N THR A 261 5.59 4.98 14.77
CA THR A 261 4.30 5.37 15.36
C THR A 261 3.37 5.97 14.30
N ILE A 262 3.90 6.81 13.40
CA ILE A 262 3.13 7.35 12.26
C ILE A 262 2.69 6.21 11.35
N ALA A 263 3.62 5.35 10.90
CA ALA A 263 3.29 4.24 10.00
C ALA A 263 2.29 3.26 10.62
N HIS A 264 2.54 2.81 11.85
CA HIS A 264 1.71 1.84 12.56
C HIS A 264 0.37 2.42 13.00
N SER A 265 0.13 3.73 12.87
CA SER A 265 -1.18 4.34 13.11
C SER A 265 -2.12 4.28 11.91
N PHE A 266 -1.61 3.96 10.71
CA PHE A 266 -2.39 3.96 9.48
C PHE A 266 -3.45 2.86 9.47
N ARG A 267 -4.70 3.22 9.17
CA ARG A 267 -5.85 2.31 9.16
C ARG A 267 -6.78 2.58 8.00
N CYS A 268 -7.30 1.51 7.41
CA CYS A 268 -8.32 1.55 6.36
C CYS A 268 -9.69 1.18 6.94
N ARG A 269 -10.72 1.91 6.53
CA ARG A 269 -12.11 1.74 6.96
C ARG A 269 -12.99 1.49 5.75
N GLU A 270 -14.01 0.65 5.95
CA GLU A 270 -15.08 0.52 4.97
C GLU A 270 -15.96 1.77 4.94
N VAL A 271 -16.22 2.25 3.72
CA VAL A 271 -17.09 3.39 3.45
C VAL A 271 -18.27 2.88 2.67
N GLU A 272 -19.48 3.24 3.11
CA GLU A 272 -20.70 2.95 2.35
C GLU A 272 -20.66 3.75 1.04
N ALA A 273 -20.77 3.04 -0.08
CA ALA A 273 -20.77 3.60 -1.42
C ALA A 273 -22.09 4.31 -1.77
#